data_AF-A0A1H2QU64-F1
#
_entry.id   AF-A0A1H2QU64-F1
#
_cell.length_a   1.000
_cell.length_b   1.000
_cell.length_c   1.000
_cell.angle_alpha   90.00
_cell.angle_beta   90.00
_cell.angle_gamma   90.00
#
_symmetry.space_group_name_H-M   'P 1'
#
loop_
_entity.id
_entity.type
_entity.pdbx_description
1 polymer ?
#
loop_
_entity_poly.entity_id
_entity_poly.type
_entity_poly.pdbx_seq_one_letter_code
_entity_poly.pdbx_strand_id
1 'polypeptide(L)'
;MALPLVPLAGMALKYGAVALAGYALSRQITAGAVNQRHEDMLDEVPEGATVRQPADRGQVNASMRFRRIIRLGADGPGLDIDASALGRFRVKRV
;
A
#
# COMPACT_ATOMS: atom_id res chain seq x y z
N MET A 1 3.42 -18.12 -43.90
CA MET A 1 2.34 -17.26 -43.36
C MET A 1 2.99 -16.12 -42.59
N ALA A 2 2.58 -14.86 -42.83
CA ALA A 2 3.14 -13.73 -42.09
C ALA A 2 2.60 -13.76 -40.65
N LEU A 3 3.49 -13.93 -39.67
CA LEU A 3 3.13 -13.80 -38.27
C LEU A 3 2.74 -12.33 -38.01
N PRO A 4 1.62 -12.04 -37.31
CA PRO A 4 1.24 -10.69 -36.94
C PRO A 4 2.17 -10.17 -35.83
N LEU A 5 3.39 -9.81 -36.22
CA LEU A 5 4.47 -9.36 -35.33
C LEU A 5 4.20 -7.98 -34.74
N VAL A 6 3.46 -7.12 -35.46
CA VAL A 6 3.18 -5.74 -35.02
C VAL A 6 2.33 -5.70 -33.73
N PRO A 7 1.19 -6.43 -33.63
CA PRO A 7 0.46 -6.53 -32.36
C PRO A 7 1.29 -7.11 -31.21
N LEU A 8 2.10 -8.14 -31.49
CA LEU A 8 2.96 -8.78 -30.49
C LEU A 8 4.04 -7.84 -29.95
N ALA A 9 4.69 -7.08 -30.83
CA ALA A 9 5.68 -6.08 -30.45
C ALA A 9 5.09 -4.98 -29.57
N GLY A 10 3.87 -4.50 -29.89
CA GLY A 10 3.17 -3.52 -29.08
C GLY A 10 2.85 -4.03 -27.67
N MET A 11 2.41 -5.29 -27.54
CA MET A 11 2.17 -5.91 -26.24
C MET A 11 3.46 -6.11 -25.45
N ALA A 12 4.52 -6.60 -26.12
CA ALA A 12 5.82 -6.81 -25.49
C ALA A 12 6.39 -5.48 -24.93
N LEU A 13 6.26 -4.39 -25.67
CA LEU A 13 6.68 -3.06 -25.20
C LEU A 13 5.87 -2.58 -23.99
N LYS A 14 4.53 -2.74 -24.02
CA LYS A 14 3.66 -2.33 -22.90
C LYS A 14 3.99 -3.08 -21.62
N TYR A 15 4.00 -4.41 -21.67
CA TYR A 15 4.27 -5.22 -20.49
C TYR A 15 5.74 -5.16 -20.08
N GLY A 16 6.67 -5.02 -21.02
CA GLY A 16 8.08 -4.75 -20.75
C GLY A 16 8.27 -3.44 -19.99
N ALA A 17 7.57 -2.37 -20.38
CA ALA A 17 7.61 -1.09 -19.66
C ALA A 17 7.05 -1.21 -18.24
N VAL A 18 5.92 -1.91 -18.04
CA VAL A 18 5.36 -2.18 -16.71
C VAL A 18 6.35 -2.97 -15.85
N ALA A 19 6.97 -4.01 -16.41
CA ALA A 19 7.96 -4.81 -15.70
C ALA A 19 9.20 -4.00 -15.31
N LEU A 20 9.72 -3.17 -16.22
CA LEU A 20 10.85 -2.29 -15.94
C LEU A 20 10.52 -1.24 -14.87
N ALA A 21 9.33 -0.64 -14.93
CA ALA A 21 8.86 0.30 -13.91
C ALA A 21 8.76 -0.39 -12.53
N GLY A 22 8.18 -1.60 -12.48
CA GLY A 22 8.11 -2.40 -11.26
C GLY A 22 9.50 -2.75 -10.71
N TYR A 23 10.43 -3.14 -11.58
CA TYR A 23 11.82 -3.43 -11.19
C TYR A 23 12.56 -2.18 -10.68
N ALA A 24 12.41 -1.05 -11.35
CA ALA A 24 13.03 0.20 -10.92
C ALA A 24 12.51 0.64 -9.54
N LEU A 25 11.20 0.51 -9.30
CA LEU A 25 10.60 0.81 -8.00
C LEU A 25 11.06 -0.18 -6.92
N SER A 26 11.10 -1.48 -7.21
CA SER A 26 11.52 -2.48 -6.22
C SER A 26 12.96 -2.29 -5.77
N ARG A 27 13.84 -1.80 -6.67
CA ARG A 27 15.24 -1.47 -6.33
C ARG A 27 15.39 -0.26 -5.40
N GLN A 28 14.37 0.59 -5.30
CA GLN A 28 14.36 1.75 -4.39
C GLN A 28 13.80 1.39 -3.02
N ILE A 29 13.09 0.27 -2.90
CA ILE A 29 12.54 -0.20 -1.63
C ILE A 29 13.67 -0.92 -0.87
N THR A 30 14.14 -0.30 0.20
CA THR A 30 15.05 -0.94 1.15
C THR A 30 14.25 -1.62 2.25
N ALA A 31 14.81 -2.70 2.81
CA ALA A 31 14.24 -3.30 4.01
C ALA A 31 14.29 -2.26 5.14
N GLY A 32 13.13 -1.91 5.67
CA GLY A 32 13.02 -1.06 6.85
C GLY A 32 13.57 -1.77 8.08
N ALA A 33 14.07 -1.01 9.05
CA ALA A 33 14.36 -1.55 10.37
C ALA A 33 13.04 -1.94 11.06
N VAL A 34 12.96 -3.17 11.57
CA VAL A 34 11.81 -3.61 12.38
C VAL A 34 11.89 -2.91 13.73
N ASN A 35 10.86 -2.12 14.04
CA ASN A 35 10.68 -1.52 15.35
C ASN A 35 9.35 -1.98 15.91
N GLN A 36 9.40 -2.88 16.91
CA GLN A 36 8.21 -3.51 17.49
C GLN A 36 7.17 -2.48 17.91
N ARG A 37 7.60 -1.34 18.47
CA ARG A 37 6.68 -0.29 18.91
C ARG A 37 5.89 0.32 17.75
N HIS A 38 6.47 0.43 16.57
CA HIS A 38 5.74 0.93 15.40
C HIS A 38 4.75 -0.10 14.88
N GLU A 39 5.12 -1.39 14.90
CA GLU A 39 4.21 -2.48 14.53
C GLU A 39 3.01 -2.54 15.48
N ASP A 40 3.26 -2.48 16.80
CA ASP A 40 2.20 -2.47 17.81
C ASP A 40 1.25 -1.28 17.60
N MET A 41 1.77 -0.10 17.24
CA MET A 41 0.95 1.08 16.95
C MET A 41 0.08 0.91 15.70
N LEU A 42 0.48 0.09 14.72
CA LEU A 42 -0.32 -0.24 13.54
C LEU A 42 -1.42 -1.26 13.88
N ASP A 43 -1.13 -2.19 14.79
CA ASP A 43 -2.07 -3.20 15.28
C ASP A 43 -3.16 -2.60 16.19
N GLU A 44 -2.86 -1.48 16.86
CA GLU A 44 -3.82 -0.74 17.69
C GLU A 44 -4.76 0.17 16.88
N VAL A 45 -4.54 0.36 15.57
CA VAL A 45 -5.41 1.22 14.75
C VAL A 45 -6.83 0.63 14.69
N PRO A 46 -7.87 1.41 15.03
CA PRO A 46 -9.24 0.95 14.90
C PRO A 46 -9.64 0.81 13.42
N GLU A 47 -10.50 -0.17 13.13
CA GLU A 47 -11.04 -0.37 11.78
C GLU A 47 -11.79 0.87 11.28
N GLY A 48 -11.68 1.15 9.98
CA GLY A 48 -12.25 2.35 9.34
C GLY A 48 -11.23 3.46 9.19
N ALA A 49 -11.69 4.71 9.06
CA ALA A 49 -10.84 5.88 8.91
C ALA A 49 -11.19 6.94 9.95
N THR A 50 -10.18 7.53 10.60
CA THR A 50 -10.35 8.60 11.57
C THR A 50 -9.43 9.77 11.25
N VAL A 51 -9.89 10.98 11.56
CA VAL A 51 -9.08 12.20 11.47
C VAL A 51 -9.23 12.98 12.76
N ARG A 52 -8.12 13.40 13.34
CA ARG A 52 -8.07 14.19 14.57
C ARG A 52 -7.20 15.43 14.39
N GLN A 53 -7.76 16.59 14.71
CA GLN A 53 -7.05 17.87 14.75
C GLN A 53 -7.00 18.39 16.19
N PRO A 54 -5.87 18.25 16.91
CA PRO A 54 -5.73 18.80 18.25
C PRO A 54 -5.68 20.34 18.20
N ALA A 55 -6.49 21.00 19.04
CA ALA A 55 -6.61 22.45 19.10
C ALA A 55 -5.28 23.15 19.48
N ASP A 56 -4.40 22.45 20.19
CA ASP A 56 -3.17 22.98 20.78
C ASP A 56 -1.92 22.85 19.89
N ARG A 57 -1.97 22.09 18.78
CA ARG A 57 -0.73 21.65 18.08
C ARG A 57 -0.61 22.02 16.60
N GLY A 58 -1.61 22.65 15.99
CA GLY A 58 -1.57 23.00 14.56
C GLY A 58 -1.27 21.78 13.68
N GLN A 59 -1.82 20.63 14.06
CA GLN A 59 -1.50 19.32 13.49
C GLN A 59 -2.79 18.59 13.16
N VAL A 60 -2.77 17.82 12.08
CA VAL A 60 -3.83 16.90 11.69
C VAL A 60 -3.23 15.50 11.68
N ASN A 61 -3.87 14.59 12.38
CA ASN A 61 -3.54 13.17 12.38
C ASN A 61 -4.65 12.41 11.68
N ALA A 62 -4.28 11.44 10.86
CA ALA A 62 -5.22 10.53 10.22
C ALA A 62 -4.79 9.08 10.50
N SER A 63 -5.76 8.20 10.70
CA SER A 63 -5.54 6.76 10.75
C SER A 63 -6.54 6.06 9.85
N MET A 64 -6.12 4.94 9.25
CA MET A 64 -6.99 4.08 8.48
C MET A 64 -6.60 2.63 8.71
N ARG A 65 -7.59 1.75 8.91
CA ARG A 65 -7.40 0.30 8.89
C ARG A 65 -8.50 -0.38 8.08
N PHE A 66 -8.08 -1.33 7.26
CA PHE A 66 -8.94 -2.15 6.44
C PHE A 66 -8.61 -3.62 6.69
N ARG A 67 -9.60 -4.40 7.13
CA ARG A 67 -9.45 -5.84 7.30
C ARG A 67 -10.49 -6.59 6.48
N ARG A 68 -10.05 -7.60 5.72
CA ARG A 68 -10.95 -8.41 4.90
C ARG A 68 -10.47 -9.84 4.79
N ILE A 69 -11.36 -10.76 5.12
CA ILE A 69 -11.16 -12.19 4.87
C ILE A 69 -11.78 -12.54 3.52
N ILE A 70 -10.98 -13.06 2.59
CA ILE A 70 -11.41 -13.54 1.27
C ILE A 70 -11.24 -15.05 1.23
N ARG A 71 -12.30 -15.81 0.93
CA ARG A 71 -12.26 -17.28 0.80
C ARG A 71 -12.48 -17.71 -0.64
N LEU A 72 -11.75 -18.73 -1.09
CA LEU A 72 -11.93 -19.33 -2.41
C LEU A 72 -12.96 -20.46 -2.35
N GLY A 73 -14.25 -20.10 -2.35
CA GLY A 73 -15.36 -21.05 -2.23
C GLY A 73 -15.87 -21.20 -0.79
N ALA A 74 -16.89 -22.04 -0.59
CA ALA A 74 -17.52 -22.23 0.72
C ALA A 74 -16.54 -22.81 1.77
N ASP A 75 -15.74 -23.81 1.36
CA ASP A 75 -14.81 -24.53 2.23
C ASP A 75 -13.34 -24.42 1.78
N GLY A 76 -13.03 -23.52 0.86
CA GLY A 76 -11.67 -23.37 0.35
C GLY A 76 -10.76 -22.48 1.21
N PRO A 77 -9.46 -22.39 0.85
CA PRO A 77 -8.48 -21.60 1.58
C PRO A 77 -8.88 -20.12 1.64
N GLY A 78 -8.59 -19.49 2.78
CA GLY A 78 -8.88 -18.09 3.06
C GLY A 78 -7.61 -17.24 3.14
N LEU A 79 -7.69 -16.01 2.67
CA LEU A 79 -6.69 -14.96 2.83
C LEU A 79 -7.27 -13.89 3.76
N ASP A 80 -6.61 -13.64 4.89
CA ASP A 80 -6.90 -12.49 5.75
C ASP A 80 -6.00 -11.33 5.33
N ILE A 81 -6.61 -10.27 4.79
CA ILE A 81 -5.93 -9.04 4.38
C ILE A 81 -6.13 -8.04 5.51
N ASP A 82 -5.07 -7.69 6.22
CA ASP A 82 -5.06 -6.60 7.21
C ASP A 82 -4.09 -5.52 6.75
N ALA A 83 -4.57 -4.28 6.64
CA ALA A 83 -3.81 -3.14 6.20
C ALA A 83 -4.11 -1.92 7.08
N SER A 84 -3.08 -1.39 7.72
CA SER A 84 -3.13 -0.19 8.55
C SER A 84 -2.25 0.93 7.98
N ALA A 85 -2.71 2.17 8.10
CA ALA A 85 -1.98 3.37 7.69
C ALA A 85 -2.16 4.50 8.72
N LEU A 86 -1.07 5.21 8.99
CA LEU A 86 -1.02 6.36 9.89
C LEU A 86 -0.42 7.56 9.17
N GLY A 87 -1.06 8.72 9.31
CA GLY A 87 -0.63 9.97 8.70
C GLY A 87 -0.56 11.10 9.72
N ARG A 88 0.47 11.94 9.63
CA ARG A 88 0.65 13.15 10.45
C ARG A 88 1.04 14.32 9.57
N PHE A 89 0.21 15.36 9.58
CA PHE A 89 0.48 16.62 8.91
C PHE A 89 0.59 17.73 9.94
N ARG A 90 1.69 18.48 9.93
CA ARG A 90 1.90 19.63 10.83
C ARG A 90 2.42 20.81 10.02
N VAL A 91 1.71 21.94 10.10
CA VAL A 91 2.13 23.18 9.45
C VAL A 91 2.77 24.08 10.51
N LYS A 92 3.97 24.57 10.24
CA LYS A 92 4.64 25.61 11.04
C LYS A 92 4.96 26.76 10.11
N ARG A 93 4.70 27.99 10.56
CA ARG A 93 5.18 29.20 9.89
C ARG A 93 6.66 29.35 10.22
N VAL A 94 7.48 29.58 9.19
CA VAL A 94 8.92 29.86 9.29
C VAL A 94 9.16 31.27 8.80
#